data_AF-A0A1H9QXE8-F1
#
_entry.id   AF-A0A1H9QXE8-F1
#
_cell.length_a   1.000
_cell.length_b   1.000
_cell.length_c   1.000
_cell.angle_alpha   90.00
_cell.angle_beta   90.00
_cell.angle_gamma   90.00
#
_symmetry.space_group_name_H-M   'P 1'
#
loop_
_entity.id
_entity.type
_entity.pdbx_description
1 polymer ?
#
loop_
_entity_poly.entity_id
_entity_poly.type
_entity_poly.pdbx_seq_one_letter_code
_entity_poly.pdbx_strand_id
1 'polypeptide(L)'
;MSDAKTDYSEAVSSQKDAATRDSMIADLIQQGYARKAEYGVGWDTVDINDVVSVVAPGAKPVVVGSKIIYYSADGTKAVVADVSGYLRVQDLTKKTRKRQYLDQFGDDAYNVVESNGKKRGRSKSEFQKATHYMIKKRM
;
A
#
# COMPACT_ATOMS: atom_id res chain seq x y z
N MET A 1 -9.36 12.19 17.72
CA MET A 1 -9.18 11.83 16.31
C MET A 1 -8.40 10.53 16.27
N SER A 2 -8.88 9.49 15.59
CA SER A 2 -8.11 8.25 15.39
C SER A 2 -7.00 8.47 14.36
N ASP A 3 -5.84 7.86 14.61
CA ASP A 3 -4.71 7.83 13.67
C ASP A 3 -4.92 6.78 12.57
N ALA A 4 -4.12 6.84 11.50
CA ALA A 4 -4.26 5.95 10.34
C ALA A 4 -4.07 4.48 10.71
N LYS A 5 -3.21 4.17 11.68
CA LYS A 5 -2.94 2.81 12.15
C LYS A 5 -4.13 2.20 12.90
N THR A 6 -4.83 3.00 13.69
CA THR A 6 -6.07 2.62 14.38
C THR A 6 -7.18 2.40 13.36
N ASP A 7 -7.39 3.38 12.47
CA ASP A 7 -8.34 3.30 11.35
C ASP A 7 -8.13 2.04 10.50
N TYR A 8 -6.86 1.73 10.17
CA TYR A 8 -6.48 0.53 9.43
C TYR A 8 -6.81 -0.75 10.21
N SER A 9 -6.47 -0.79 11.50
CA SER A 9 -6.67 -1.99 12.33
C SER A 9 -8.15 -2.32 12.51
N GLU A 10 -8.99 -1.30 12.73
CA GLU A 10 -10.44 -1.43 12.84
C GLU A 10 -11.06 -1.90 11.51
N ALA A 11 -10.66 -1.29 10.39
CA ALA A 11 -11.10 -1.71 9.07
C ALA A 11 -10.69 -3.15 8.74
N VAL A 12 -9.47 -3.56 9.12
CA VAL A 12 -9.00 -4.95 8.98
C VAL A 12 -9.86 -5.92 9.78
N SER A 13 -10.17 -5.60 11.04
CA SER A 13 -11.02 -6.45 11.88
C SER A 13 -12.40 -6.60 11.23
N SER A 14 -13.02 -5.49 10.85
CA SER A 14 -14.33 -5.47 10.20
C SER A 14 -14.34 -6.30 8.91
N GLN A 15 -13.30 -6.19 8.07
CA GLN A 15 -13.22 -6.96 6.82
C GLN A 15 -12.98 -8.46 7.05
N LYS A 16 -12.25 -8.84 8.10
CA LYS A 16 -12.11 -10.25 8.49
C LYS A 16 -13.43 -10.81 9.00
N ASP A 17 -14.18 -10.04 9.77
CA ASP A 17 -15.52 -10.44 10.25
C ASP A 17 -16.51 -10.54 9.09
N ALA A 18 -16.41 -9.67 8.08
CA ALA A 18 -17.21 -9.76 6.87
C ALA A 18 -16.87 -11.01 6.05
N ALA A 19 -15.58 -11.36 5.95
CA ALA A 19 -15.11 -12.55 5.22
C ALA A 19 -15.67 -13.88 5.79
N THR A 20 -16.11 -13.91 7.05
CA THR A 20 -16.78 -15.10 7.61
C THR A 20 -18.16 -15.37 6.99
N ARG A 21 -18.75 -14.35 6.36
CA ARG A 21 -20.11 -14.36 5.80
C ARG A 21 -20.14 -14.08 4.30
N ASP A 22 -19.03 -13.59 3.74
CA ASP A 22 -18.88 -13.26 2.31
C ASP A 22 -17.64 -13.94 1.74
N SER A 23 -17.86 -14.97 0.92
CA SER A 23 -16.78 -15.74 0.28
C SER A 23 -15.97 -14.92 -0.72
N MET A 24 -16.56 -13.91 -1.36
CA MET A 24 -15.84 -13.04 -2.28
C MET A 24 -14.81 -12.19 -1.52
N ILE A 25 -15.16 -11.67 -0.34
CA ILE A 25 -14.21 -10.95 0.51
C ILE A 25 -13.13 -11.90 1.05
N ALA A 26 -13.50 -13.11 1.48
CA ALA A 26 -12.55 -14.13 1.92
C ALA A 26 -11.50 -14.44 0.84
N ASP A 27 -11.93 -14.67 -0.40
CA ASP A 27 -11.05 -14.94 -1.54
C ASP A 27 -10.11 -13.76 -1.82
N LEU A 28 -10.62 -12.53 -1.78
CA LEU A 28 -9.82 -11.32 -2.00
C LEU A 28 -8.75 -11.12 -0.92
N ILE A 29 -9.03 -11.50 0.32
CA ILE A 29 -8.07 -11.48 1.44
C ILE A 29 -7.03 -12.58 1.25
N GLN A 30 -7.45 -13.80 0.90
CA GLN A 30 -6.56 -14.94 0.71
C GLN A 30 -5.58 -14.69 -0.45
N GLN A 31 -6.04 -14.09 -1.55
CA GLN A 31 -5.14 -13.66 -2.63
C GLN A 31 -4.15 -12.59 -2.18
N GLY A 32 -4.52 -11.71 -1.22
CA GLY A 32 -3.61 -10.77 -0.58
C GLY A 32 -2.47 -11.49 0.14
N TYR A 33 -2.81 -12.49 0.96
CA TYR A 33 -1.83 -13.33 1.65
C TYR A 33 -0.93 -14.10 0.68
N ALA A 34 -1.49 -14.68 -0.39
CA ALA A 34 -0.71 -15.39 -1.40
C ALA A 34 0.32 -14.47 -2.09
N ARG A 35 -0.10 -13.26 -2.52
CA ARG A 35 0.82 -12.27 -3.12
C ARG A 35 1.92 -11.85 -2.16
N LYS A 36 1.57 -11.64 -0.89
CA LYS A 36 2.54 -11.30 0.15
C LYS A 36 3.53 -12.43 0.41
N ALA A 37 3.10 -13.69 0.39
CA ALA A 37 4.00 -14.83 0.53
C ALA A 37 4.95 -14.96 -0.68
N GLU A 38 4.44 -14.75 -1.89
CA GLU A 38 5.21 -14.89 -3.14
C GLU A 38 6.22 -13.76 -3.34
N TYR A 39 5.82 -12.52 -3.07
CA TYR A 39 6.61 -11.33 -3.43
C TYR A 39 7.15 -10.56 -2.22
N GLY A 40 6.66 -10.83 -1.01
CA GLY A 40 6.94 -10.03 0.19
C GLY A 40 8.38 -10.10 0.70
N VAL A 41 9.18 -11.02 0.17
CA VAL A 41 10.58 -11.18 0.57
C VAL A 41 11.38 -9.94 0.16
N GLY A 42 11.89 -9.23 1.16
CA GLY A 42 12.69 -8.02 0.97
C GLY A 42 11.89 -6.73 0.79
N TRP A 43 10.59 -6.73 1.09
CA TRP A 43 9.84 -5.49 1.28
C TRP A 43 10.19 -4.88 2.63
N ASP A 44 10.46 -3.58 2.65
CA ASP A 44 10.74 -2.86 3.89
C ASP A 44 9.49 -2.77 4.77
N THR A 45 9.71 -2.63 6.07
CA THR A 45 8.63 -2.47 7.05
C THR A 45 8.45 -0.99 7.39
N VAL A 46 7.21 -0.51 7.34
CA VAL A 46 6.86 0.90 7.55
C VAL A 46 5.74 1.04 8.58
N ASP A 47 5.69 2.17 9.27
CA ASP A 47 4.48 2.55 10.00
C ASP A 47 3.51 3.24 9.05
N ILE A 48 2.26 2.76 9.01
CA ILE A 48 1.24 3.33 8.13
C ILE A 48 0.88 4.77 8.52
N ASN A 49 1.06 5.15 9.80
CA ASN A 49 0.90 6.54 10.22
C ASN A 49 1.86 7.46 9.47
N ASP A 50 3.13 7.07 9.37
CA ASP A 50 4.17 7.87 8.71
C ASP A 50 3.84 8.04 7.22
N VAL A 51 3.53 6.95 6.53
CA VAL A 51 3.21 6.97 5.09
C VAL A 51 1.95 7.81 4.81
N VAL A 52 0.88 7.63 5.58
CA VAL A 52 -0.36 8.42 5.39
C VAL A 52 -0.13 9.89 5.72
N SER A 53 0.66 10.21 6.75
CA SER A 53 0.95 11.61 7.11
C SER A 53 1.67 12.38 6.01
N VAL A 54 2.51 11.70 5.23
CA VAL A 54 3.25 12.30 4.11
C VAL A 54 2.40 12.35 2.83
N VAL A 55 1.75 11.23 2.48
CA VAL A 55 1.10 11.06 1.17
C VAL A 55 -0.34 11.58 1.15
N ALA A 56 -1.07 11.40 2.24
CA ALA A 56 -2.51 11.70 2.33
C ALA A 56 -2.86 12.27 3.72
N PRO A 57 -2.27 13.42 4.10
CA PRO A 57 -2.45 13.97 5.44
C PRO A 57 -3.92 14.23 5.77
N GLY A 58 -4.35 13.74 6.94
CA GLY A 58 -5.73 13.90 7.42
C GLY A 58 -6.77 13.03 6.72
N ALA A 59 -6.37 12.17 5.77
CA ALA A 59 -7.30 11.30 5.06
C ALA A 59 -7.95 10.25 5.98
N LYS A 60 -9.21 9.92 5.68
CA LYS A 60 -9.93 8.80 6.29
C LYS A 60 -9.98 7.60 5.36
N PRO A 61 -10.00 6.36 5.90
CA PRO A 61 -9.97 5.16 5.09
C PRO A 61 -11.27 4.98 4.32
N VAL A 62 -11.14 4.53 3.07
CA VAL A 62 -12.23 3.99 2.25
C VAL A 62 -11.97 2.51 2.03
N VAL A 63 -12.91 1.67 2.41
CA VAL A 63 -12.80 0.22 2.28
C VAL A 63 -13.38 -0.24 0.94
N VAL A 64 -12.60 -0.98 0.16
CA VAL A 64 -13.00 -1.52 -1.16
C VAL A 64 -12.52 -2.97 -1.27
N GLY A 65 -13.42 -3.91 -0.99
CA GLY A 65 -13.07 -5.34 -0.87
C GLY A 65 -11.97 -5.53 0.18
N SER A 66 -10.87 -6.19 -0.19
CA SER A 66 -9.72 -6.38 0.71
C SER A 66 -8.76 -5.19 0.84
N LYS A 67 -9.14 -4.00 0.34
CA LYS A 67 -8.30 -2.78 0.36
C LYS A 67 -8.84 -1.75 1.32
N ILE A 68 -7.93 -1.08 2.02
CA ILE A 68 -8.17 0.09 2.86
C ILE A 68 -7.39 1.24 2.23
N ILE A 69 -8.08 2.24 1.69
CA ILE A 69 -7.49 3.26 0.83
C ILE A 69 -7.59 4.64 1.48
N TYR A 70 -6.47 5.35 1.54
CA TYR A 70 -6.39 6.74 2.01
C TYR A 70 -6.06 7.63 0.81
N TYR A 71 -7.03 8.42 0.36
CA TYR A 71 -6.85 9.33 -0.77
C TYR A 71 -6.27 10.66 -0.29
N SER A 72 -5.31 11.20 -1.04
CA SER A 72 -4.84 12.57 -0.81
C SER A 72 -5.98 13.56 -1.09
N ALA A 73 -5.96 14.71 -0.41
CA ALA A 73 -7.03 15.71 -0.53
C ALA A 73 -7.18 16.27 -1.95
N ASP A 74 -6.08 16.33 -2.71
CA ASP A 74 -6.05 16.73 -4.12
C ASP A 74 -6.44 15.60 -5.10
N GLY A 75 -6.67 14.39 -4.60
CA GLY A 75 -7.01 13.20 -5.38
C GLY A 75 -5.90 12.67 -6.29
N THR A 76 -4.66 13.16 -6.16
CA THR A 76 -3.56 12.77 -7.06
C THR A 76 -2.84 11.51 -6.62
N LYS A 77 -2.93 11.13 -5.34
CA LYS A 77 -2.27 9.95 -4.77
C LYS A 77 -3.20 9.18 -3.84
N ALA A 78 -2.84 7.93 -3.57
CA ALA A 78 -3.45 7.16 -2.50
C ALA A 78 -2.47 6.21 -1.83
N VAL A 79 -2.59 6.06 -0.52
CA VAL A 79 -2.03 4.93 0.22
C VAL A 79 -3.04 3.78 0.15
N VAL A 80 -2.65 2.69 -0.51
CA VAL A 80 -3.48 1.50 -0.71
C VAL A 80 -2.95 0.39 0.20
N ALA A 81 -3.55 0.27 1.38
CA ALA A 81 -3.28 -0.82 2.31
C ALA A 81 -4.14 -2.05 1.96
N ASP A 82 -3.61 -3.23 2.26
CA ASP A 82 -4.27 -4.51 2.05
C ASP A 82 -4.50 -5.19 3.40
N VAL A 83 -5.66 -5.83 3.58
CA VAL A 83 -6.01 -6.58 4.81
C VAL A 83 -4.92 -7.61 5.20
N SER A 84 -4.17 -8.12 4.22
CA SER A 84 -3.05 -9.05 4.44
C SER A 84 -1.79 -8.41 5.07
N GLY A 85 -1.78 -7.10 5.31
CA GLY A 85 -0.74 -6.43 6.10
C GLY A 85 0.46 -5.93 5.30
N TYR A 86 0.21 -5.36 4.12
CA TYR A 86 1.17 -4.57 3.36
C TYR A 86 0.46 -3.39 2.70
N LEU A 87 1.21 -2.36 2.30
CA LEU A 87 0.70 -1.19 1.59
C LEU A 87 1.53 -0.85 0.37
N ARG A 88 0.96 0.00 -0.48
CA ARG A 88 1.61 0.66 -1.61
C ARG A 88 1.14 2.09 -1.70
N VAL A 89 1.95 2.95 -2.31
CA VAL A 89 1.54 4.30 -2.70
C VAL A 89 1.25 4.30 -4.19
N GLN A 90 0.09 4.82 -4.59
CA GLN A 90 -0.35 4.86 -5.98
C GLN A 90 -0.43 6.29 -6.49
N ASP A 91 0.11 6.53 -7.68
CA ASP A 91 -0.13 7.72 -8.50
C ASP A 91 -1.47 7.57 -9.24
N LEU A 92 -2.38 8.51 -9.03
CA LEU A 92 -3.71 8.56 -9.62
C LEU A 92 -3.82 9.57 -10.78
N THR A 93 -2.78 10.36 -11.04
CA THR A 93 -2.78 11.36 -12.11
C THR A 93 -2.72 10.72 -13.50
N LYS A 94 -2.10 9.54 -13.59
CA LYS A 94 -1.90 8.83 -14.86
C LYS A 94 -3.07 7.90 -15.17
N LYS A 95 -3.87 8.26 -16.17
CA LYS A 95 -4.93 7.42 -16.74
C LYS A 95 -4.38 6.30 -17.63
N THR A 96 -3.58 5.40 -17.05
CA THR A 96 -3.05 4.23 -17.79
C THR A 96 -3.70 2.95 -17.31
N ARG A 97 -3.73 1.92 -18.16
CA ARG A 97 -4.23 0.58 -17.77
C ARG A 97 -3.39 -0.09 -16.68
N LYS A 98 -2.15 0.36 -16.46
CA LYS A 98 -1.24 -0.21 -15.47
C LYS A 98 -1.17 0.70 -14.24
N ARG A 99 -1.29 0.12 -13.04
CA ARG A 99 -1.10 0.86 -11.79
C ARG A 99 0.32 1.43 -11.74
N GLN A 100 0.43 2.68 -11.32
CA GLN A 100 1.68 3.40 -11.16
C GLN A 100 1.95 3.52 -9.67
N TYR A 101 3.03 2.88 -9.21
CA TYR A 101 3.38 2.88 -7.80
C TYR A 101 4.55 3.81 -7.54
N LEU A 102 4.46 4.51 -6.41
CA LEU A 102 5.45 5.43 -5.89
C LEU A 102 6.13 4.79 -4.67
N ASP A 103 7.21 5.39 -4.20
CA ASP A 103 7.76 5.02 -2.90
C ASP A 103 6.87 5.50 -1.74
N GLN A 104 7.27 5.16 -0.52
CA GLN A 104 6.55 5.52 0.72
C GLN A 104 6.44 7.04 0.97
N PHE A 105 7.22 7.87 0.27
CA PHE A 105 7.15 9.33 0.37
C PHE A 105 6.30 9.95 -0.74
N GLY A 106 5.85 9.13 -1.70
CA GLY A 106 5.09 9.60 -2.86
C GLY A 106 5.97 10.08 -4.02
N ASP A 107 7.24 9.67 -4.04
CA ASP A 107 8.19 9.98 -5.12
C ASP A 107 8.30 8.86 -6.17
N ASP A 108 8.79 9.22 -7.36
CA ASP A 108 8.98 8.25 -8.45
C ASP A 108 10.03 7.20 -8.08
N ALA A 109 9.58 5.94 -8.02
CA ALA A 109 10.42 4.80 -7.73
C ALA A 109 10.80 4.01 -9.00
N TYR A 110 10.71 4.58 -10.20
CA TYR A 110 10.96 3.81 -11.42
C TYR A 110 12.45 3.58 -11.70
N ASN A 111 13.28 4.58 -11.36
CA ASN A 111 14.71 4.55 -11.67
C ASN A 111 15.58 4.55 -10.41
N VAL A 112 16.68 3.80 -10.48
CA VAL A 112 17.79 3.89 -9.51
C VAL A 112 18.88 4.81 -10.05
N VAL A 113 19.51 5.59 -9.17
CA VAL A 113 20.70 6.39 -9.49
C VAL A 113 21.92 5.54 -9.16
N GLU A 114 22.76 5.29 -10.15
CA GLU A 114 23.99 4.52 -9.98
C GLU A 114 25.13 5.39 -9.44
N SER A 115 26.22 4.77 -8.99
CA SER A 115 27.37 5.46 -8.39
C SER A 115 28.04 6.49 -9.32
N ASN A 116 27.85 6.35 -10.63
CA ASN A 116 28.31 7.29 -11.65
C ASN A 116 27.33 8.44 -11.95
N GLY A 117 26.23 8.55 -11.19
CA GLY A 117 25.18 9.57 -11.35
C GLY A 117 24.18 9.28 -12.48
N LYS A 118 24.34 8.21 -13.26
CA LYS A 118 23.39 7.83 -14.32
C LYS A 118 22.16 7.16 -13.71
N LYS A 119 21.02 7.31 -14.40
CA LYS A 119 19.77 6.62 -14.06
C LYS A 119 19.65 5.32 -14.86
N ARG A 120 19.28 4.25 -14.18
CA ARG A 120 18.86 2.98 -14.80
C ARG A 120 17.45 2.63 -14.31
N GLY A 121 16.63 2.07 -15.20
CA GLY A 121 15.34 1.52 -14.80
C GLY A 121 15.50 0.37 -13.81
N ARG A 122 14.67 0.36 -12.76
CA ARG A 122 14.59 -0.77 -11.82
C ARG A 122 14.05 -2.00 -12.55
N SER A 123 14.63 -3.18 -12.28
CA SER A 123 14.03 -4.47 -12.60
C SER A 123 12.70 -4.64 -11.85
N LYS A 124 11.88 -5.62 -12.25
CA LYS A 124 10.60 -5.90 -11.57
C LYS A 124 10.77 -6.14 -10.06
N SER A 125 11.80 -6.88 -9.66
CA SER A 125 12.09 -7.17 -8.25
C SER A 125 12.54 -5.92 -7.49
N GLU A 126 13.48 -5.14 -8.05
CA GLU A 126 13.91 -3.86 -7.47
C GLU A 126 12.73 -2.89 -7.31
N PHE A 127 11.87 -2.81 -8.33
CA PHE A 127 10.70 -1.93 -8.31
C PHE A 127 9.69 -2.35 -7.26
N GLN A 128 9.41 -3.66 -7.12
CA GLN A 128 8.50 -4.14 -6.07
C GLN A 128 9.03 -3.83 -4.68
N LYS A 129 10.33 -4.06 -4.42
CA LYS A 129 10.96 -3.70 -3.14
C LYS A 129 10.91 -2.20 -2.85
N ALA A 130 11.04 -1.37 -3.88
CA ALA A 130 10.99 0.08 -3.76
C ALA A 130 9.58 0.67 -3.67
N THR A 131 8.50 -0.14 -3.76
CA THR A 131 7.11 0.38 -3.83
C THR A 131 6.10 -0.39 -2.98
N HIS A 132 6.49 -1.54 -2.42
CA HIS A 132 5.63 -2.37 -1.58
C HIS A 132 6.26 -2.48 -0.20
N TYR A 133 5.42 -2.29 0.83
CA TYR A 133 5.89 -2.16 2.19
C TYR A 133 5.06 -2.99 3.14
N MET A 134 5.72 -3.72 4.02
CA MET A 134 5.10 -4.44 5.12
C MET A 134 4.59 -3.45 6.17
N ILE A 135 3.36 -3.61 6.63
CA ILE A 135 2.82 -2.74 7.67
C ILE A 135 3.30 -3.24 9.03
N LYS A 136 3.97 -2.36 9.79
CA LYS A 136 4.41 -2.65 11.16
C LYS A 136 3.19 -2.94 12.05
N LYS A 137 3.16 -4.14 12.65
CA LYS A 137 2.13 -4.50 13.63
C LYS A 137 2.18 -3.56 14.84
N ARG A 138 1.02 -3.35 15.48
CA ARG A 138 1.00 -2.76 16.83
C ARG A 138 1.67 -3.77 17.76
N MET A 139 2.68 -3.33 18.52
CA MET A 139 3.25 -4.13 19.61
C MET A 139 2.30 -4.09 20.81
#